data_AF-A0A1V8TH79-F1
#
_entry.id   AF-A0A1V8TH79-F1
#
_cell.length_a   1.000
_cell.length_b   1.000
_cell.length_c   1.000
_cell.angle_alpha   90.00
_cell.angle_beta   90.00
_cell.angle_gamma   90.00
#
_symmetry.space_group_name_H-M   'P 1'
#
loop_
_entity.id
_entity.type
_entity.pdbx_description
1 polymer ?
#
loop_
_entity_poly.entity_id
_entity_poly.type
_entity_poly.pdbx_seq_one_letter_code
_entity_poly.pdbx_strand_id
1 'polypeptide(L)'
;MQAPSMSLLRAFSPLRVSHAIPPPAHCLNQPFSTTPSLLARKGKNKGPKPDQRIALLRYALQHPLTPRPLRFSRNRSLRHWTIHRAFQLHQANLRLAQTLSLEKQYRSMASACEALRLIDSDGLTEQEREKLGVKSPGAGAEKGEGGKLYRVAMEKKGIWEGVPIEYARAQVDTPPRNGWNHAWTR
;
A
#
# COMPACT_ATOMS: atom_id res chain seq x y z
N MET A 1 -38.21 -39.85 3.03
CA MET A 1 -37.19 -39.12 2.25
C MET A 1 -37.01 -37.74 2.88
N GLN A 2 -35.88 -37.53 3.55
CA GLN A 2 -35.64 -36.37 4.41
C GLN A 2 -34.84 -35.31 3.62
N ALA A 3 -35.32 -34.08 3.57
CA ALA A 3 -34.70 -32.99 2.80
C ALA A 3 -33.40 -32.49 3.47
N PRO A 4 -32.37 -32.10 2.70
CA PRO A 4 -31.13 -31.59 3.26
C PRO A 4 -31.28 -30.17 3.83
N SER A 5 -30.81 -30.02 5.05
CA SER A 5 -30.68 -28.77 5.81
C SER A 5 -29.79 -27.75 5.10
N MET A 6 -30.36 -26.60 4.76
CA MET A 6 -29.66 -25.43 4.19
C MET A 6 -29.25 -24.48 5.31
N SER A 7 -28.27 -24.87 6.14
CA SER A 7 -27.80 -24.03 7.26
C SER A 7 -26.28 -23.97 7.37
N LEU A 8 -25.57 -23.70 6.28
CA LEU A 8 -24.12 -23.39 6.33
C LEU A 8 -23.69 -22.33 5.31
N LEU A 9 -24.30 -21.13 5.35
CA LEU A 9 -23.74 -19.95 4.67
C LEU A 9 -23.89 -18.69 5.52
N ARG A 10 -23.06 -18.57 6.56
CA ARG A 10 -22.76 -17.26 7.16
C ARG A 10 -21.45 -17.31 7.96
N ALA A 11 -20.33 -17.34 7.24
CA ALA A 11 -19.02 -17.07 7.83
C ALA A 11 -18.31 -15.99 7.00
N PHE A 12 -17.69 -15.05 7.71
CA PHE A 12 -16.84 -13.95 7.24
C PHE A 12 -17.54 -12.65 6.79
N SER A 13 -18.11 -11.93 7.76
CA SER A 13 -18.09 -10.46 7.74
C SER A 13 -16.79 -9.97 8.37
N PRO A 14 -16.00 -9.08 7.74
CA PRO A 14 -14.89 -8.44 8.41
C PRO A 14 -15.44 -7.47 9.46
N LEU A 15 -15.09 -7.70 10.72
CA LEU A 15 -15.32 -6.77 11.82
C LEU A 15 -14.54 -5.48 11.53
N ARG A 16 -15.21 -4.48 10.94
CA ARG A 16 -14.77 -3.09 11.09
C ARG A 16 -15.17 -2.67 12.50
N VAL A 17 -14.21 -2.73 13.42
CA VAL A 17 -14.32 -2.06 14.72
C VAL A 17 -14.25 -0.57 14.46
N SER A 18 -15.39 0.04 14.16
CA SER A 18 -15.57 1.49 14.26
C SER A 18 -15.49 1.84 15.75
N HIS A 19 -14.41 2.50 16.16
CA HIS A 19 -14.38 3.17 17.45
C HIS A 19 -15.54 4.18 17.47
N ALA A 20 -16.52 3.94 18.33
CA ALA A 20 -17.60 4.88 18.56
C ALA A 20 -16.99 6.12 19.23
N ILE A 21 -16.95 7.22 18.50
CA ILE A 21 -16.63 8.53 19.07
C ILE A 21 -17.72 8.82 20.11
N PRO A 22 -17.37 9.13 21.37
CA PRO A 22 -18.38 9.48 22.36
C PRO A 22 -19.13 10.72 21.87
N PRO A 23 -20.48 10.72 21.89
CA PRO A 23 -21.25 11.88 21.49
C PRO A 23 -20.91 13.08 22.40
N PRO A 24 -20.90 14.31 21.87
CA PRO A 24 -20.62 15.50 22.67
C PRO A 24 -21.63 15.60 23.82
N ALA A 25 -21.14 15.92 25.03
CA ALA A 25 -21.89 15.96 26.30
C ALA A 25 -23.08 16.95 26.35
N HIS A 26 -23.47 17.57 25.24
CA HIS A 26 -24.56 18.53 25.14
C HIS A 26 -25.94 17.88 24.86
N CYS A 27 -26.03 16.55 24.74
CA CYS A 27 -27.25 15.86 24.32
C CYS A 27 -28.14 15.30 25.45
N LEU A 28 -27.76 15.46 26.74
CA LEU A 28 -28.51 14.82 27.85
C LEU A 28 -29.77 15.56 28.32
N ASN A 29 -30.06 16.77 27.82
CA ASN A 29 -31.24 17.56 28.22
C ASN A 29 -32.24 17.83 27.09
N GLN A 30 -32.24 17.01 26.03
CA GLN A 30 -33.25 17.13 24.98
C GLN A 30 -34.50 16.32 25.38
N PRO A 31 -35.67 16.95 25.61
CA PRO A 31 -36.90 16.21 25.88
C PRO A 31 -37.24 15.32 24.67
N PHE A 32 -37.54 14.05 24.95
CA PHE A 32 -37.98 13.06 23.97
C PHE A 32 -39.35 13.46 23.40
N SER A 33 -39.35 14.32 22.39
CA SER A 33 -40.49 14.59 21.53
C SER A 33 -40.11 14.23 20.10
N THR A 34 -40.80 13.25 19.52
CA THR A 34 -40.67 12.82 18.12
C THR A 34 -41.32 13.78 17.13
N THR A 35 -41.85 14.91 17.60
CA THR A 35 -42.39 15.97 16.74
C THR A 35 -41.42 17.16 16.70
N PRO A 36 -40.98 17.61 15.52
CA PRO A 36 -40.11 18.78 15.43
C PRO A 36 -40.89 20.01 15.90
N SER A 37 -40.35 20.74 16.89
CA SER A 37 -40.93 22.03 17.27
C SER A 37 -40.94 22.94 16.04
N LEU A 38 -42.12 23.38 15.61
CA LEU A 38 -42.27 24.32 14.50
C LEU A 38 -41.78 25.69 14.97
N LEU A 39 -40.48 25.95 14.82
CA LEU A 39 -39.93 27.29 14.97
C LEU A 39 -40.69 28.24 14.03
N ALA A 40 -41.13 29.38 14.54
CA ALA A 40 -41.77 30.41 13.75
C ALA A 40 -40.89 30.73 12.52
N ARG A 41 -41.42 30.50 11.32
CA ARG A 41 -40.74 30.87 10.07
C ARG A 41 -40.54 32.39 10.08
N LYS A 42 -39.37 32.85 10.54
CA LYS A 42 -38.92 34.22 10.29
C LYS A 42 -39.07 34.45 8.79
N GLY A 43 -39.91 35.42 8.43
CA GLY A 43 -40.43 35.58 7.07
C GLY A 43 -39.34 35.38 6.02
N LYS A 44 -39.66 34.62 4.96
CA LYS A 44 -38.77 34.07 3.91
C LYS A 44 -37.71 35.03 3.32
N ASN A 45 -37.78 36.34 3.62
CA ASN A 45 -36.99 37.39 3.01
C ASN A 45 -36.10 38.20 4.00
N LYS A 46 -35.89 37.76 5.25
CA LYS A 46 -35.16 38.55 6.28
C LYS A 46 -33.78 38.03 6.70
N GLY A 47 -33.24 37.00 6.04
CA GLY A 47 -31.87 36.51 6.26
C GLY A 47 -30.93 36.92 5.13
N PRO A 48 -29.61 37.06 5.38
CA PRO A 48 -28.65 37.27 4.29
C PRO A 48 -28.77 36.13 3.28
N LYS A 49 -28.89 36.47 1.99
CA LYS A 49 -28.89 35.47 0.92
C LYS A 49 -27.60 34.67 1.04
N PRO A 50 -27.64 33.33 1.05
CA PRO A 50 -26.41 32.55 1.02
C PRO A 50 -25.64 32.94 -0.25
N ASP A 51 -24.32 33.14 -0.11
CA ASP A 51 -23.45 33.46 -1.24
C ASP A 51 -23.70 32.44 -2.37
N GLN A 52 -23.96 32.94 -3.57
CA GLN A 52 -24.23 32.14 -4.75
C GLN A 52 -23.07 31.17 -5.05
N ARG A 53 -21.81 31.56 -4.78
CA ARG A 53 -20.66 30.67 -4.93
C ARG A 53 -20.74 29.49 -3.97
N ILE A 54 -21.08 29.75 -2.71
CA ILE A 54 -21.27 28.71 -1.71
C ILE A 54 -22.46 27.81 -2.08
N ALA A 55 -23.53 28.37 -2.63
CA ALA A 55 -24.66 27.60 -3.13
C ALA A 55 -24.29 26.70 -4.32
N LEU A 56 -23.50 27.20 -5.28
CA LEU A 56 -22.98 26.42 -6.41
C LEU A 56 -22.01 25.32 -5.94
N LEU A 57 -21.13 25.61 -4.99
CA LEU A 57 -20.24 24.61 -4.38
C LEU A 57 -21.06 23.51 -3.70
N ARG A 58 -22.08 23.87 -2.91
CA ARG A 58 -22.99 22.91 -2.27
C ARG A 58 -23.74 22.07 -3.30
N TYR A 59 -24.21 22.69 -4.38
CA TYR A 59 -24.88 21.99 -5.48
C TYR A 59 -23.94 21.02 -6.20
N ALA A 60 -22.69 21.41 -6.47
CA ALA A 60 -21.71 20.55 -7.13
C ALA A 60 -21.28 19.36 -6.26
N LEU A 61 -21.15 19.57 -4.94
CA LEU A 61 -20.80 18.51 -3.98
C LEU A 61 -21.98 17.56 -3.70
N GLN A 62 -23.19 18.10 -3.61
CA GLN A 62 -24.40 17.36 -3.26
C GLN A 62 -25.43 17.50 -4.38
N HIS A 63 -25.07 16.96 -5.55
CA HIS A 63 -25.93 17.04 -6.71
C HIS A 63 -27.15 16.12 -6.52
N PRO A 64 -28.39 16.65 -6.55
CA PRO A 64 -29.60 15.82 -6.43
C PRO A 64 -29.84 14.88 -7.63
N LEU A 65 -29.12 15.03 -8.74
CA LEU A 65 -29.23 14.17 -9.93
C LEU A 65 -28.26 12.98 -9.88
N THR A 66 -28.03 12.40 -8.70
CA THR A 66 -27.34 11.11 -8.64
C THR A 66 -28.22 10.04 -9.29
N PRO A 67 -27.68 9.23 -10.22
CA PRO A 67 -28.48 8.20 -10.87
C PRO A 67 -28.94 7.18 -9.84
N ARG A 68 -30.11 6.58 -10.10
CA ARG A 68 -30.62 5.50 -9.24
C ARG A 68 -29.64 4.31 -9.24
N PRO A 69 -29.58 3.53 -8.14
CA PRO A 69 -28.75 2.33 -8.07
C PRO A 69 -29.00 1.39 -9.26
N LEU A 70 -27.91 0.84 -9.79
CA LEU A 70 -27.93 0.03 -10.99
C LEU A 70 -28.64 -1.31 -10.73
N ARG A 71 -29.68 -1.60 -11.51
CA ARG A 71 -30.44 -2.86 -11.44
C ARG A 71 -30.04 -3.75 -12.60
N PHE A 72 -29.47 -4.91 -12.30
CA PHE A 72 -29.10 -5.89 -13.31
C PHE A 72 -30.14 -7.00 -13.45
N SER A 73 -30.35 -7.49 -14.67
CA SER A 73 -31.00 -8.79 -14.90
C SER A 73 -30.09 -9.93 -14.47
N ARG A 74 -30.64 -11.13 -14.26
CA ARG A 74 -29.88 -12.31 -13.78
C ARG A 74 -28.63 -12.61 -14.62
N ASN A 75 -28.75 -12.67 -15.95
CA ASN A 75 -27.59 -12.96 -16.81
C ASN A 75 -26.55 -11.83 -16.80
N ARG A 76 -26.94 -10.58 -16.51
CA ARG A 76 -26.00 -9.46 -16.39
C ARG A 76 -25.32 -9.44 -15.03
N SER A 77 -26.05 -9.75 -13.95
CA SER A 77 -25.46 -9.86 -12.61
C SER A 77 -24.44 -10.99 -12.53
N LEU A 78 -24.73 -12.15 -13.13
CA LEU A 78 -23.78 -13.27 -13.20
C LEU A 78 -22.52 -12.90 -13.98
N ARG A 79 -22.64 -12.29 -15.17
CA ARG A 79 -21.48 -11.81 -15.93
C ARG A 79 -20.62 -10.82 -15.14
N HIS A 80 -21.26 -9.85 -14.49
CA HIS A 80 -20.57 -8.89 -13.63
C HIS A 80 -19.83 -9.58 -12.48
N TRP A 81 -20.48 -10.54 -11.82
CA TRP A 81 -19.89 -11.31 -10.72
C TRP A 81 -18.67 -12.11 -11.17
N THR A 82 -18.75 -12.77 -12.33
CA THR A 82 -17.63 -13.54 -12.88
C THR A 82 -16.44 -12.64 -13.21
N ILE A 83 -16.66 -11.51 -13.88
CA ILE A 83 -15.60 -10.54 -14.21
C ILE A 83 -14.95 -10.02 -12.92
N HIS A 84 -15.77 -9.63 -11.94
CA HIS A 84 -15.28 -9.12 -10.66
C HIS A 84 -14.42 -10.16 -9.93
N ARG A 85 -14.87 -11.43 -9.89
CA ARG A 85 -14.12 -12.50 -9.22
C ARG A 85 -12.82 -12.83 -9.94
N ALA A 86 -12.85 -12.89 -11.28
CA ALA A 86 -11.65 -13.09 -12.10
C ALA A 86 -10.63 -11.98 -11.88
N PHE A 87 -11.08 -10.72 -11.81
CA PHE A 87 -10.21 -9.58 -11.52
C PHE A 87 -9.60 -9.64 -10.12
N GLN A 88 -10.38 -10.00 -9.09
CA GLN A 88 -9.85 -10.21 -7.74
C GLN A 88 -8.78 -11.30 -7.69
N LEU A 89 -8.99 -12.41 -8.41
CA LEU A 89 -8.02 -13.49 -8.51
C LEU A 89 -6.75 -13.02 -9.21
N HIS A 90 -6.88 -12.29 -10.32
CA HIS A 90 -5.75 -11.69 -11.03
C HIS A 90 -4.95 -10.75 -10.13
N GLN A 91 -5.61 -9.86 -9.37
CA GLN A 91 -4.94 -8.98 -8.41
C GLN A 91 -4.24 -9.75 -7.28
N ALA A 92 -4.80 -10.86 -6.81
CA ALA A 92 -4.14 -11.72 -5.83
C ALA A 92 -2.86 -12.33 -6.42
N ASN A 93 -2.91 -12.82 -7.66
CA ASN A 93 -1.75 -13.37 -8.35
C ASN A 93 -0.66 -12.32 -8.59
N LEU A 94 -1.03 -11.09 -8.97
CA LEU A 94 -0.07 -9.99 -9.12
C LEU A 94 0.65 -9.66 -7.82
N ARG A 95 -0.09 -9.59 -6.70
CA ARG A 95 0.50 -9.36 -5.37
C ARG A 95 1.44 -10.50 -4.98
N LEU A 96 1.03 -11.75 -5.18
CA LEU A 96 1.88 -12.92 -4.90
C LEU A 96 3.17 -12.91 -5.75
N ALA A 97 3.06 -12.58 -7.03
CA ALA A 97 4.22 -12.46 -7.91
C ALA A 97 5.19 -11.36 -7.43
N GLN A 98 4.65 -10.21 -7.01
CA GLN A 98 5.44 -9.12 -6.45
C GLN A 98 6.13 -9.53 -5.14
N THR A 99 5.42 -10.17 -4.21
CA THR A 99 6.02 -10.65 -2.95
C THR A 99 7.10 -11.68 -3.18
N LEU A 100 6.90 -12.62 -4.13
CA LEU A 100 7.92 -13.60 -4.48
C LEU A 100 9.14 -12.97 -5.14
N SER A 101 8.96 -11.93 -5.96
CA SER A 101 10.09 -11.20 -6.55
C SER A 101 10.91 -10.48 -5.47
N LEU A 102 10.24 -9.80 -4.53
CA LEU A 102 10.90 -9.16 -3.39
C LEU A 102 11.61 -10.18 -2.49
N GLU A 103 10.98 -11.34 -2.23
CA GLU A 103 11.60 -12.42 -1.46
C GLU A 103 12.84 -12.98 -2.15
N LYS A 104 12.80 -13.18 -3.47
CA LYS A 104 13.97 -13.62 -4.26
C LYS A 104 15.11 -12.61 -4.17
N GLN A 105 14.81 -11.32 -4.35
CA GLN A 105 15.80 -10.24 -4.21
C GLN A 105 16.40 -10.23 -2.81
N TYR A 106 15.56 -10.32 -1.78
CA TYR A 106 15.99 -10.37 -0.38
C TYR A 106 16.90 -11.58 -0.11
N ARG A 107 16.49 -12.79 -0.52
CA ARG A 107 17.29 -14.02 -0.35
C ARG A 107 18.63 -13.92 -1.08
N SER A 108 18.64 -13.36 -2.29
CA SER A 108 19.88 -13.14 -3.06
C SER A 108 20.81 -12.15 -2.34
N MET A 109 20.30 -11.01 -1.88
CA MET A 109 21.07 -10.03 -1.11
C MET A 109 21.60 -10.62 0.20
N ALA A 110 20.77 -11.38 0.92
CA ALA A 110 21.15 -12.03 2.18
C ALA A 110 22.28 -13.03 1.96
N SER A 111 22.17 -13.89 0.95
CA SER A 111 23.22 -14.84 0.58
C SER A 111 24.53 -14.14 0.21
N ALA A 112 24.47 -13.03 -0.54
CA ALA A 112 25.65 -12.25 -0.90
C ALA A 112 26.30 -11.59 0.32
N CYS A 113 25.49 -11.10 1.27
CA CYS A 113 25.99 -10.52 2.52
C CYS A 113 26.65 -11.57 3.43
N GLU A 114 26.09 -12.78 3.52
CA GLU A 114 26.72 -13.88 4.25
C GLU A 114 28.06 -14.28 3.60
N ALA A 115 28.15 -14.29 2.27
CA ALA A 115 29.43 -14.50 1.59
C ALA A 115 30.46 -13.42 1.98
N LEU A 116 30.09 -12.13 1.95
CA LEU A 116 30.96 -11.01 2.36
C LEU A 116 31.41 -11.09 3.83
N ARG A 117 30.62 -11.74 4.69
CA ARG A 117 30.94 -11.93 6.10
C ARG A 117 32.01 -13.01 6.29
N LEU A 118 32.00 -14.04 5.43
CA LEU A 118 32.93 -15.18 5.46
C LEU A 118 34.20 -14.96 4.64
N ILE A 119 34.18 -13.96 3.73
CA ILE A 119 35.33 -13.59 2.91
C ILE A 119 36.42 -12.91 3.76
N ASP A 120 37.66 -13.36 3.56
CA ASP A 120 38.88 -12.80 4.13
C ASP A 120 39.40 -11.60 3.31
N SER A 121 40.46 -10.93 3.75
CA SER A 121 41.03 -9.76 3.04
C SER A 121 41.47 -10.04 1.60
N ASP A 122 41.85 -11.27 1.30
CA ASP A 122 42.22 -11.74 -0.05
C ASP A 122 41.00 -12.02 -0.96
N GLY A 123 39.77 -11.84 -0.48
CA GLY A 123 38.56 -12.10 -1.27
C GLY A 123 38.17 -13.59 -1.35
N LEU A 124 38.86 -14.47 -0.63
CA LEU A 124 38.61 -15.92 -0.59
C LEU A 124 37.82 -16.31 0.66
N THR A 125 36.93 -17.28 0.54
CA THR A 125 36.34 -17.98 1.69
C THR A 125 37.29 -19.07 2.22
N GLU A 126 37.12 -19.48 3.48
CA GLU A 126 37.91 -20.55 4.09
C GLU A 126 37.86 -21.85 3.26
N GLN A 127 36.68 -22.22 2.78
CA GLN A 127 36.48 -23.42 1.96
C GLN A 127 37.17 -23.32 0.59
N GLU A 128 37.18 -22.14 -0.03
CA GLU A 128 37.89 -21.91 -1.30
C GLU A 128 39.40 -21.92 -1.11
N ARG A 129 39.88 -21.39 0.03
CA ARG A 129 41.30 -21.40 0.38
C ARG A 129 41.83 -22.82 0.61
N GLU A 130 41.05 -23.65 1.31
CA GLU A 130 41.35 -25.08 1.50
C GLU A 130 41.46 -25.83 0.16
N LYS A 131 40.53 -25.58 -0.77
CA LYS A 131 40.57 -26.17 -2.13
C LYS A 131 41.81 -25.76 -2.91
N LEU A 132 42.28 -24.53 -2.73
CA LEU A 132 43.49 -24.00 -3.39
C LEU A 132 44.79 -24.43 -2.69
N GLY A 133 44.71 -25.12 -1.54
CA GLY A 133 45.88 -25.58 -0.79
C GLY A 133 46.72 -24.44 -0.17
N VAL A 134 46.18 -23.22 -0.14
CA VAL A 134 46.84 -22.06 0.47
C VAL A 134 46.66 -22.19 1.98
N LYS A 135 47.75 -22.41 2.73
CA LYS A 135 47.69 -22.46 4.19
C LYS A 135 47.11 -21.15 4.71
N SER A 136 46.02 -21.25 5.49
CA SER A 136 45.49 -20.12 6.24
C SER A 136 46.65 -19.45 6.99
N PRO A 137 46.86 -18.13 6.85
CA PRO A 137 47.91 -17.46 7.58
C PRO A 137 47.64 -17.77 9.05
N GLY A 138 48.61 -18.43 9.69
CA GLY A 138 48.45 -18.98 11.03
C GLY A 138 47.89 -17.93 12.00
N ALA A 139 47.32 -18.41 13.10
CA ALA A 139 46.53 -17.71 14.13
C ALA A 139 47.06 -16.35 14.71
N GLY A 140 48.13 -15.77 14.14
CA GLY A 140 48.65 -14.43 14.38
C GLY A 140 48.48 -13.42 13.22
N ALA A 141 47.93 -13.78 12.06
CA ALA A 141 47.46 -12.78 11.09
C ALA A 141 46.08 -12.27 11.54
N GLU A 142 46.06 -11.01 11.98
CA GLU A 142 44.91 -10.19 12.35
C GLU A 142 43.54 -10.88 12.27
N LYS A 143 43.15 -11.56 13.37
CA LYS A 143 41.80 -12.10 13.62
C LYS A 143 40.64 -11.08 13.47
N GLY A 144 40.92 -9.84 13.06
CA GLY A 144 39.98 -8.74 12.88
C GLY A 144 39.61 -8.41 11.42
N GLU A 145 40.23 -9.01 10.40
CA GLU A 145 39.96 -8.63 9.00
C GLU A 145 38.73 -9.30 8.37
N GLY A 146 38.37 -10.53 8.79
CA GLY A 146 37.20 -11.24 8.29
C GLY A 146 35.90 -10.43 8.43
N GLY A 147 35.19 -10.23 7.33
CA GLY A 147 33.93 -9.46 7.33
C GLY A 147 34.08 -7.93 7.43
N LYS A 148 35.26 -7.36 7.17
CA LYS A 148 35.44 -5.88 7.04
C LYS A 148 34.51 -5.30 5.97
N LEU A 149 34.44 -5.91 4.78
CA LEU A 149 33.56 -5.49 3.69
C LEU A 149 32.08 -5.57 4.09
N TYR A 150 31.70 -6.63 4.81
CA TYR A 150 30.35 -6.77 5.36
C TYR A 150 30.00 -5.61 6.31
N ARG A 151 30.90 -5.25 7.24
CA ARG A 151 30.69 -4.13 8.18
C ARG A 151 30.50 -2.80 7.44
N VAL A 152 31.32 -2.53 6.44
CA VAL A 152 31.20 -1.31 5.59
C VAL A 152 29.88 -1.32 4.81
N ALA A 153 29.49 -2.44 4.20
CA ALA A 153 28.25 -2.56 3.45
C ALA A 153 26.99 -2.40 4.33
N MET A 154 27.08 -2.74 5.62
CA MET A 154 25.98 -2.58 6.57
C MET A 154 25.84 -1.14 7.10
N GLU A 155 26.81 -0.26 6.88
CA GLU A 155 26.70 1.15 7.26
C GLU A 155 25.53 1.82 6.54
N LYS A 156 24.81 2.70 7.25
CA LYS A 156 23.63 3.41 6.73
C LYS A 156 23.89 4.90 6.46
N LYS A 157 25.14 5.25 6.13
CA LYS A 157 25.56 6.64 5.86
C LYS A 157 24.84 7.16 4.60
N GLY A 158 24.24 8.36 4.68
CA GLY A 158 23.57 9.03 3.55
C GLY A 158 22.23 8.42 3.09
N ILE A 159 21.80 7.28 3.62
CA ILE A 159 20.56 6.59 3.15
C ILE A 159 19.30 7.42 3.42
N TRP A 160 19.30 8.17 4.52
CA TRP A 160 18.16 9.00 4.93
C TRP A 160 18.09 10.35 4.22
N GLU A 161 19.06 10.68 3.36
CA GLU A 161 19.04 11.89 2.52
C GLU A 161 18.06 11.76 1.34
N GLY A 162 17.55 10.54 1.10
CA GLY A 162 16.57 10.24 0.07
C GLY A 162 17.19 9.69 -1.22
N VAL A 163 16.36 9.58 -2.25
CA VAL A 163 16.77 9.11 -3.59
C VAL A 163 16.84 10.33 -4.52
N PRO A 164 17.85 10.45 -5.40
CA PRO A 164 17.92 11.56 -6.35
C PRO A 164 16.66 11.66 -7.22
N ILE A 165 16.14 12.87 -7.36
CA ILE A 165 14.83 13.13 -7.99
C ILE A 165 14.79 12.70 -9.46
N GLU A 166 15.94 12.65 -10.13
CA GLU A 166 16.07 12.20 -11.52
C GLU A 166 15.72 10.72 -11.68
N TYR A 167 15.96 9.88 -10.66
CA TYR A 167 15.64 8.45 -10.67
C TYR A 167 14.21 8.16 -10.21
N ALA A 168 13.60 9.04 -9.41
CA ALA A 168 12.25 8.87 -8.86
C ALA A 168 11.13 9.23 -9.86
N ARG A 169 11.42 9.32 -11.17
CA ARG A 169 10.44 9.67 -12.21
C ARG A 169 9.43 8.55 -12.41
N ALA A 170 8.15 8.89 -12.36
CA ALA A 170 7.06 7.96 -12.63
C ALA A 170 7.02 7.54 -14.11
N GLN A 171 6.52 6.34 -14.38
CA GLN A 171 6.23 5.89 -15.74
C GLN A 171 5.06 6.68 -16.34
N VAL A 172 5.16 6.98 -17.64
CA VAL A 172 4.16 7.73 -18.42
C VAL A 172 3.64 6.85 -19.55
N ASP A 173 2.41 7.10 -20.01
CA ASP A 173 1.81 6.34 -21.12
C ASP A 173 2.58 6.56 -22.44
N THR A 174 2.85 7.84 -22.73
CA THR A 174 3.66 8.48 -23.78
C THR A 174 5.16 8.68 -23.56
N PRO A 175 6.15 8.08 -24.26
CA PRO A 175 7.53 8.60 -24.12
C PRO A 175 7.61 10.05 -24.65
N PRO A 176 8.40 10.94 -24.01
CA PRO A 176 8.55 12.31 -24.50
C PRO A 176 9.44 12.35 -25.75
N ARG A 177 9.37 13.43 -26.53
CA ARG A 177 10.13 13.60 -27.78
C ARG A 177 11.64 13.37 -27.60
N ASN A 178 12.19 13.85 -26.49
CA ASN A 178 13.58 13.62 -26.09
C ASN A 178 13.59 12.67 -24.89
N GLY A 179 13.30 11.38 -25.13
CA GLY A 179 13.13 10.33 -24.11
C GLY A 179 14.35 10.11 -23.21
N TRP A 180 15.55 10.29 -23.75
CA TRP A 180 16.81 10.10 -23.03
C TRP A 180 17.80 11.21 -23.38
N ASN A 181 18.51 11.75 -22.38
CA ASN A 181 19.52 12.77 -22.58
C ASN A 181 20.90 12.12 -22.81
N HIS A 182 21.28 11.91 -24.06
CA HIS A 182 22.61 11.40 -24.42
C HIS A 182 23.74 12.42 -24.21
N ALA A 183 23.42 13.71 -24.08
CA ALA A 183 24.40 14.79 -23.89
C ALA A 183 24.68 15.09 -22.40
N TRP A 184 24.26 14.21 -21.48
CA TRP A 184 24.53 14.39 -20.05
C TRP A 184 26.03 14.31 -19.75
N THR A 185 26.56 15.29 -19.00
CA THR A 185 27.96 15.39 -18.58
C THR A 185 28.04 15.55 -17.05
N ARG A 186 29.13 15.06 -16.46
CA ARG A 186 29.36 14.98 -15.01
C ARG A 186 29.76 16.31 -14.38
#